data_AF-A0A946SK03-F1
#
_entry.id   AF-A0A946SK03-F1
#
_cell.length_a   1.000
_cell.length_b   1.000
_cell.length_c   1.000
_cell.angle_alpha   90.00
_cell.angle_beta   90.00
_cell.angle_gamma   90.00
#
_symmetry.space_group_name_H-M   'P 1'
#
loop_
_entity.id
_entity.type
_entity.pdbx_description
1 polymer ?
#
loop_
_entity_poly.entity_id
_entity_poly.type
_entity_poly.pdbx_seq_one_letter_code
_entity_poly.pdbx_strand_id
1 'polypeptide(L)' 'MSRQDVLAQITEALGGVPGWLSRLPDDQLTQTWGTLGWMFSDTALTSREKALISYGAAAAVHCTY' A
#
# COMPACT_ATOMS: atom_id res chain seq x y z
N MET A 1 7.92 -2.19 14.53
CA MET A 1 6.74 -3.08 14.43
C MET A 1 7.22 -4.47 14.08
N SER A 2 6.51 -5.52 14.49
CA SER A 2 6.84 -6.86 14.00
C SER A 2 6.39 -7.01 12.55
N ARG A 3 6.99 -7.96 11.79
CA ARG A 3 6.56 -8.28 10.43
C ARG A 3 5.07 -8.58 10.35
N GLN A 4 4.55 -9.33 11.32
CA GLN A 4 3.15 -9.75 11.38
C GLN A 4 2.21 -8.54 11.51
N ASP A 5 2.59 -7.53 12.31
CA ASP A 5 1.80 -6.30 12.44
C ASP A 5 1.72 -5.54 11.11
N VAL A 6 2.84 -5.44 10.39
CA VAL A 6 2.89 -4.78 9.07
C VAL A 6 2.01 -5.51 8.06
N LEU A 7 2.10 -6.85 8.01
CA LEU A 7 1.30 -7.67 7.09
C LEU A 7 -0.21 -7.60 7.40
N ALA A 8 -0.58 -7.51 8.67
CA ALA A 8 -1.97 -7.32 9.08
C ALA A 8 -2.50 -5.96 8.59
N GLN A 9 -1.76 -4.87 8.77
CA GLN A 9 -2.13 -3.55 8.27
C GLN A 9 -2.23 -3.50 6.74
N ILE A 10 -1.30 -4.14 6.03
CA ILE A 10 -1.36 -4.26 4.57
C ILE A 10 -2.65 -4.97 4.14
N THR A 11 -2.98 -6.08 4.81
CA THR A 11 -4.18 -6.86 4.50
C THR A 11 -5.46 -6.06 4.76
N GLU A 12 -5.49 -5.29 5.84
CA GLU A 12 -6.62 -4.40 6.16
C GLU A 12 -6.79 -3.30 5.10
N ALA A 13 -5.69 -2.68 4.65
CA ALA A 13 -5.73 -1.58 3.70
C ALA A 13 -5.99 -2.02 2.24
N LEU A 14 -5.48 -3.18 1.83
CA LEU A 14 -5.48 -3.63 0.43
C LEU A 14 -6.36 -4.87 0.18
N GLY A 15 -6.92 -5.49 1.22
CA GLY A 15 -7.66 -6.75 1.13
C GLY A 15 -6.77 -7.99 0.96
N GLY A 16 -5.44 -7.81 0.95
CA GLY A 16 -4.46 -8.88 0.81
C GLY A 16 -3.04 -8.31 0.78
N VAL A 17 -2.02 -9.19 0.86
CA VAL A 17 -0.62 -8.78 0.79
C VAL A 17 -0.10 -8.93 -0.64
N PRO A 18 0.24 -7.83 -1.33
CA PRO A 18 0.96 -7.88 -2.58
C PRO A 18 2.19 -8.80 -2.54
N GLY A 19 2.37 -9.66 -3.56
CA GLY A 19 3.50 -10.58 -3.66
C GLY A 19 4.87 -9.89 -3.68
N TRP A 20 4.97 -8.65 -4.13
CA TRP A 20 6.23 -7.90 -4.03
C TRP A 20 6.51 -7.40 -2.61
N LEU A 21 5.47 -7.06 -1.82
CA LEU A 21 5.62 -6.71 -0.40
C LEU A 21 5.97 -7.94 0.44
N SER A 22 5.36 -9.10 0.17
CA SER A 22 5.61 -10.32 0.93
C SER A 22 7.04 -10.86 0.77
N ARG A 23 7.77 -10.45 -0.27
CA ARG A 23 9.16 -10.84 -0.51
C ARG A 23 10.20 -9.90 0.11
N LEU A 24 9.78 -8.75 0.66
CA LEU A 24 10.72 -7.81 1.28
C LEU A 24 11.24 -8.34 2.62
N PRO A 25 12.54 -8.11 2.94
CA PRO A 25 13.08 -8.30 4.29
C PRO A 25 12.35 -7.44 5.31
N ASP A 26 12.34 -7.84 6.58
CA ASP A 26 11.50 -7.23 7.63
C ASP A 26 11.73 -5.73 7.81
N ASP A 27 12.99 -5.29 7.84
CA ASP A 27 13.33 -3.87 7.96
C ASP A 27 12.86 -3.07 6.75
N GLN A 28 13.07 -3.62 5.54
CA GLN A 28 12.62 -2.99 4.30
C GLN A 28 11.10 -2.97 4.20
N LEU A 29 10.42 -4.02 4.64
CA LEU A 29 8.96 -4.07 4.67
C LEU A 29 8.40 -2.97 5.58
N THR A 30 8.98 -2.84 6.78
CA THR A 30 8.56 -1.82 7.76
C THR A 30 8.79 -0.41 7.22
N GLN A 31 9.97 -0.13 6.65
CA GLN A 31 10.27 1.17 6.06
C GLN A 31 9.37 1.48 4.85
N THR A 32 9.19 0.49 3.97
CA THR A 32 8.36 0.61 2.77
C THR A 32 6.91 0.89 3.15
N TRP A 33 6.37 0.13 4.10
CA TRP A 33 5.01 0.34 4.58
C TRP A 33 4.84 1.69 5.28
N GLY A 34 5.82 2.12 6.08
CA GLY A 34 5.83 3.46 6.66
C GLY A 34 5.79 4.58 5.61
N THR A 35 6.29 4.32 4.40
CA THR A 35 6.28 5.26 3.27
C THR A 35 4.99 5.17 2.44
N LEU A 36 4.29 4.03 2.44
CA LEU A 36 3.08 3.83 1.63
C LEU A 36 1.78 4.03 2.43
N GLY A 37 1.82 3.84 3.75
CA GLY A 37 0.65 3.86 4.62
C GLY A 37 -0.18 5.15 4.54
N TRP A 38 0.46 6.30 4.31
CA TRP A 38 -0.22 7.60 4.17
C TRP A 38 -1.19 7.67 2.97
N MET A 39 -1.04 6.78 1.98
CA MET A 39 -1.97 6.73 0.83
C MET A 39 -3.38 6.30 1.27
N PHE A 40 -3.50 5.60 2.38
CA PHE A 40 -4.76 5.07 2.91
C PHE A 40 -5.38 5.97 3.99
N SER A 41 -4.75 7.10 4.32
CA SER A 41 -5.30 8.09 5.26
C SER A 41 -5.73 9.36 4.53
N ASP A 42 -6.62 10.13 5.15
CA ASP A 42 -7.02 11.44 4.60
C ASP A 42 -5.92 12.49 4.79
N THR A 43 -5.72 13.34 3.78
CA THR A 43 -4.85 14.52 3.84
C THR A 43 -5.58 15.71 3.19
N ALA A 44 -4.93 16.49 2.32
CA ALA A 44 -5.62 17.43 1.44
C ALA A 44 -6.56 16.72 0.43
N LEU A 45 -6.29 15.44 0.16
CA LEU A 45 -7.17 14.54 -0.58
C LEU A 45 -7.63 13.43 0.37
N THR A 46 -8.89 13.02 0.24
CA THR A 46 -9.42 11.83 0.91
C THR A 46 -8.71 10.58 0.41
N SER A 47 -8.64 9.56 1.25
CA SER A 47 -8.22 8.20 0.91
C SER A 47 -8.93 7.68 -0.36
N ARG A 48 -10.23 7.95 -0.50
CA ARG A 48 -11.02 7.61 -1.69
C ARG A 48 -10.52 8.33 -2.96
N GLU A 49 -10.25 9.63 -2.88
CA GLU A 49 -9.75 10.39 -4.04
C GLU A 49 -8.37 9.88 -4.48
N LYS A 50 -7.47 9.62 -3.54
CA LYS A 50 -6.16 9.03 -3.84
C LYS A 50 -6.30 7.67 -4.53
N ALA A 51 -7.23 6.83 -4.08
CA ALA A 51 -7.49 5.54 -4.69
C ALA A 51 -7.99 5.68 -6.14
N LEU A 52 -8.94 6.58 -6.41
CA LEU A 52 -9.47 6.82 -7.75
C LEU A 52 -8.41 7.39 -8.71
N ILE A 53 -7.59 8.33 -8.24
CA ILE A 53 -6.48 8.88 -9.03
C ILE A 53 -5.45 7.80 -9.33
N SER A 54 -5.08 7.00 -8.34
CA SER A 54 -4.10 5.91 -8.50
C SER A 54 -4.61 4.85 -9.47
N TYR A 55 -5.90 4.51 -9.41
CA TYR A 55 -6.54 3.61 -10.37
C TYR A 55 -6.49 4.16 -11.80
N GLY A 56 -6.81 5.45 -11.99
CA GLY A 56 -6.70 6.10 -13.30
C GLY A 56 -5.28 6.09 -13.86
N ALA A 57 -4.28 6.40 -13.02
CA ALA A 57 -2.87 6.34 -13.40
C ALA A 57 -2.44 4.91 -13.77
N ALA A 58 -2.80 3.93 -12.94
CA ALA A 58 -2.50 2.51 -13.18
C ALA A 58 -3.12 2.01 -14.50
N ALA A 59 -4.37 2.38 -14.78
CA ALA A 59 -5.04 2.05 -16.04
C ALA A 59 -4.33 2.67 -17.26
N ALA A 60 -3.92 3.94 -17.15
CA ALA A 60 -3.24 4.65 -18.24
C ALA A 60 -1.85 4.08 -18.57
N VAL A 61 -1.14 3.54 -17.58
CA VAL A 61 0.19 2.91 -17.78
C VAL A 61 0.13 1.39 -17.98
N HIS A 62 -1.07 0.82 -18.07
CA HIS A 62 -1.28 -0.62 -18.16
C HIS A 62 -0.60 -1.43 -17.04
N CYS A 63 -0.70 -0.93 -15.80
CA CYS A 63 -0.20 -1.66 -14.63
C CYS A 63 -0.94 -2.99 -14.48
N THR A 64 -0.21 -4.10 -14.52
CA THR A 64 -0.76 -5.47 -14.46
C THR A 64 -0.84 -6.02 -13.04
N TYR A 65 -0.45 -5.21 -12.07
CA TYR A 65 -0.45 -5.56 -10.66
C TYR A 65 -1.82 -5.29 -10.05
#